data_AF-A0A959RWX0-F1
#
_entry.id   AF-A0A959RWX0-F1
#
_cell.length_a   1.000
_cell.length_b   1.000
_cell.length_c   1.000
_cell.angle_alpha   90.00
_cell.angle_beta   90.00
_cell.angle_gamma   90.00
#
_symmetry.space_group_name_H-M   'P 1'
#
loop_
_entity.id
_entity.type
_entity.pdbx_description
1 polymer ?
#
loop_
_entity_poly.entity_id
_entity_poly.type
_entity_poly.pdbx_seq_one_letter_code
_entity_poly.pdbx_strand_id
1 'polypeptide(L)'
;MNKSLGTPWHFRYEYPSPDGQKSLEFGFVGEVAMGAPLSGECFLNIKGEKLKLNGMFGGPIVWSKNSEKAAIPYWTQNRFQKLAI
;
A
#
# COMPACT_ATOMS: atom_id res chain seq x y z
N MET A 1 0.19 -11.75 18.71
CA MET A 1 1.46 -11.16 18.24
C MET A 1 1.15 -9.93 17.41
N ASN A 2 1.53 -8.72 17.87
CA ASN A 2 1.42 -7.52 17.05
C ASN A 2 2.45 -7.63 15.91
N LYS A 3 2.00 -8.02 14.71
CA LYS A 3 2.83 -7.94 13.50
C LYS A 3 3.11 -6.46 13.26
N SER A 4 4.38 -6.05 13.40
CA SER A 4 4.82 -4.72 12.98
C SER A 4 4.46 -4.54 11.50
N LEU A 5 3.79 -3.44 11.19
CA LEU A 5 3.39 -3.07 9.83
C LEU A 5 4.59 -2.65 8.97
N GLY A 6 5.71 -2.31 9.62
CA GLY A 6 6.93 -1.82 8.98
C GLY A 6 7.07 -0.30 9.09
N THR A 7 7.96 0.26 8.28
CA THR A 7 8.25 1.69 8.19
C THR A 7 8.14 2.13 6.72
N PRO A 8 8.10 3.45 6.44
CA PRO A 8 8.07 3.94 5.06
C PRO A 8 9.26 3.50 4.19
N TRP A 9 10.39 3.10 4.78
CA TRP A 9 11.57 2.56 4.08
C TRP A 9 11.61 1.03 4.03
N HIS A 10 10.76 0.36 4.81
CA HIS A 10 10.75 -1.09 4.90
C HIS A 10 9.36 -1.57 5.34
N PHE A 11 8.51 -1.86 4.37
CA PHE A 11 7.13 -2.31 4.57
C PHE A 11 6.86 -3.60 3.79
N ARG A 12 5.80 -4.33 4.13
CA ARG A 12 5.42 -5.60 3.45
C ARG A 12 4.90 -5.34 2.04
N TYR A 13 5.10 -6.25 1.10
CA TYR A 13 4.55 -6.10 -0.24
C TYR A 13 3.10 -6.58 -0.40
N GLU A 14 2.53 -7.20 0.63
CA GLU A 14 1.15 -7.70 0.58
C GLU A 14 0.41 -7.39 1.89
N TYR A 15 -0.81 -6.87 1.74
CA TYR A 15 -1.72 -6.54 2.82
C TYR A 15 -3.09 -7.15 2.56
N PRO A 16 -3.36 -8.37 3.06
CA PRO A 16 -4.69 -8.96 2.99
C PRO A 16 -5.66 -8.18 3.87
N SER A 17 -6.91 -8.04 3.42
CA SER A 17 -8.00 -7.53 4.23
C SER A 17 -8.28 -8.48 5.40
N PRO A 18 -8.87 -8.00 6.51
CA PRO A 18 -9.18 -8.85 7.67
C PRO A 18 -10.04 -10.08 7.37
N ASP A 19 -10.91 -10.01 6.36
CA ASP A 19 -11.75 -11.12 5.89
C ASP A 19 -11.06 -12.04 4.86
N GLY A 20 -9.84 -11.69 4.42
CA GLY A 20 -9.07 -12.43 3.43
C GLY A 20 -9.63 -12.41 2.00
N GLN A 21 -10.69 -11.65 1.72
CA GLN A 21 -11.35 -11.61 0.40
C GLN A 21 -10.67 -10.65 -0.58
N LYS A 22 -9.88 -9.70 -0.06
CA LYS A 22 -9.17 -8.69 -0.83
C LYS A 22 -7.72 -8.62 -0.37
N SER A 23 -6.83 -8.18 -1.23
CA SER A 23 -5.48 -7.80 -0.84
C SER A 23 -5.00 -6.60 -1.63
N LEU A 24 -4.14 -5.80 -1.01
CA LEU A 24 -3.33 -4.80 -1.70
C LEU A 24 -1.91 -5.34 -1.81
N GLU A 25 -1.44 -5.42 -3.05
CA GLU A 25 -0.15 -6.00 -3.41
C GLU A 25 0.71 -4.97 -4.12
N PHE A 26 1.95 -4.82 -3.66
CA PHE A 26 2.95 -4.01 -4.32
C PHE A 26 3.66 -4.82 -5.41
N GLY A 27 3.78 -4.21 -6.58
CA GLY A 27 4.60 -4.73 -7.68
C GLY A 27 6.05 -4.25 -7.57
N PHE A 28 6.47 -3.43 -8.53
CA PHE A 28 7.78 -2.76 -8.45
C PHE A 28 7.78 -1.75 -7.31
N VAL A 29 8.77 -1.84 -6.41
CA VAL A 29 8.99 -0.91 -5.30
C VAL A 29 10.45 -0.45 -5.34
N GLY A 30 10.66 0.85 -5.21
CA GLY A 30 11.98 1.47 -5.12
C GLY A 30 11.95 2.73 -4.27
N GLU A 31 13.12 3.26 -3.93
CA GLU A 31 13.19 4.55 -3.24
C GLU A 31 12.71 5.67 -4.17
N VAL A 32 11.97 6.64 -3.62
CA VAL A 32 11.56 7.84 -4.38
C VAL A 32 12.79 8.65 -4.83
N ALA A 33 13.83 8.65 -4.00
CA ALA A 33 15.16 9.23 -4.20
C ALA A 33 16.12 8.54 -3.22
N MET A 34 17.44 8.69 -3.40
CA MET A 34 18.42 8.05 -2.51
C MET A 34 18.16 8.38 -1.02
N GLY A 35 17.87 7.35 -0.23
CA GLY A 35 17.56 7.47 1.19
C GLY A 35 16.15 7.99 1.52
N ALA A 36 15.31 8.21 0.52
CA ALA A 36 13.90 8.57 0.71
C ALA A 36 13.03 7.31 0.92
N PRO A 37 11.78 7.46 1.42
CA PRO A 37 10.86 6.35 1.55
C PRO A 37 10.63 5.57 0.25
N LEU A 38 10.16 4.34 0.41
CA LEU A 38 9.82 3.46 -0.70
C LEU A 38 8.49 3.85 -1.34
N SER A 39 8.43 3.67 -2.65
CA SER A 39 7.29 3.92 -3.50
C SER A 39 7.17 2.84 -4.56
N GLY A 40 5.96 2.42 -4.86
CA GLY A 40 5.73 1.37 -5.83
C GLY A 40 4.35 1.36 -6.46
N GLU A 41 4.22 0.55 -7.50
CA GLU A 41 2.95 0.23 -8.11
C GLU A 41 2.11 -0.60 -7.13
N CYS A 42 0.82 -0.31 -7.01
CA CYS A 42 -0.08 -1.03 -6.12
C CYS A 42 -1.26 -1.62 -6.90
N PHE A 43 -1.62 -2.85 -6.55
CA PHE A 43 -2.69 -3.62 -7.17
C PHE A 43 -3.69 -4.02 -6.10
N LEU A 44 -4.96 -3.77 -6.37
CA LEU A 44 -6.07 -4.33 -5.61
C LEU A 44 -6.44 -5.67 -6.22
N ASN A 45 -6.33 -6.74 -5.42
CA ASN A 45 -6.74 -8.07 -5.79
C ASN A 45 -8.07 -8.40 -5.10
N ILE A 46 -9.07 -8.78 -5.87
CA ILE A 46 -10.39 -9.22 -5.37
C ILE A 46 -10.70 -10.56 -6.01
N LYS A 47 -10.72 -11.63 -5.21
CA LYS A 47 -11.05 -12.99 -5.68
C LYS A 47 -10.25 -13.45 -6.92
N GLY A 48 -9.00 -13.01 -7.06
CA GLY A 48 -8.12 -13.37 -8.18
C GLY A 48 -8.12 -12.37 -9.33
N GLU A 49 -9.01 -11.38 -9.35
CA GLU A 49 -8.95 -10.26 -10.29
C GLU A 49 -8.04 -9.17 -9.74
N LYS A 50 -7.00 -8.81 -10.51
CA LYS A 50 -6.06 -7.73 -10.16
C LYS A 50 -6.38 -6.45 -10.92
N LEU A 51 -6.62 -5.38 -10.16
CA LEU A 51 -6.79 -4.03 -10.66
C LEU A 51 -5.59 -3.18 -10.25
N LYS A 52 -4.86 -2.61 -11.22
CA LYS A 52 -3.79 -1.65 -10.95
C LYS A 52 -4.38 -0.32 -10.49
N LEU A 53 -3.95 0.18 -9.33
CA LEU A 53 -4.30 1.51 -8.86
C LEU A 53 -3.48 2.56 -9.61
N ASN A 54 -4.11 3.67 -9.96
CA ASN A 54 -3.43 4.74 -10.68
C ASN A 54 -2.51 5.54 -9.75
N GLY A 55 -1.22 5.57 -10.06
CA GLY A 55 -0.21 6.34 -9.36
C GLY A 55 0.77 5.48 -8.55
N MET A 56 1.50 6.13 -7.64
CA MET A 56 2.59 5.53 -6.89
C MET A 56 2.31 5.61 -5.39
N PHE A 57 2.48 4.49 -4.71
CA PHE A 57 2.03 4.32 -3.33
C PHE A 57 3.16 3.90 -2.41
N GLY A 58 3.07 4.27 -1.15
CA GLY A 58 3.96 3.83 -0.08
C GLY A 58 3.23 2.91 0.90
N GLY A 59 3.97 2.41 1.87
CA GLY A 59 3.43 1.67 3.00
C GLY A 59 3.85 2.28 4.35
N PRO A 60 3.36 1.72 5.46
CA PRO A 60 2.45 0.57 5.50
C PRO A 60 0.98 0.90 5.17
N ILE A 61 0.23 -0.12 4.75
CA ILE A 61 -1.22 -0.05 4.49
C ILE A 61 -1.97 -0.52 5.74
N VAL A 62 -3.13 0.09 6.00
CA VAL A 62 -4.03 -0.30 7.09
C VAL A 62 -5.45 -0.51 6.56
N TRP A 63 -5.99 -1.71 6.75
CA TRP A 63 -7.39 -2.01 6.44
C TRP A 63 -8.33 -1.59 7.57
N SER A 64 -9.55 -1.17 7.21
CA SER A 64 -10.65 -1.05 8.16
C SER A 64 -11.02 -2.42 8.72
N LYS A 65 -11.53 -2.46 9.96
CA LYS A 65 -11.90 -3.72 10.64
C LYS A 65 -12.94 -4.55 9.87
N ASN A 66 -13.80 -3.88 9.09
CA ASN A 66 -14.83 -4.51 8.28
C ASN A 66 -14.38 -4.85 6.84
N SER A 67 -13.10 -4.67 6.50
CA SER A 67 -12.53 -5.05 5.18
C SER A 67 -13.11 -4.28 3.98
N GLU A 68 -13.77 -3.15 4.21
CA GLU A 68 -14.39 -2.33 3.16
C GLU A 68 -13.43 -1.28 2.58
N LYS A 69 -12.50 -0.77 3.39
CA LYS A 69 -11.61 0.35 3.03
C LYS A 69 -10.19 0.08 3.47
N ALA A 70 -9.22 0.64 2.74
CA ALA A 70 -7.81 0.61 3.12
C ALA A 70 -7.21 2.00 3.04
N ALA A 71 -6.55 2.43 4.11
CA ALA A 71 -5.73 3.64 4.07
C ALA A 71 -4.35 3.29 3.49
N ILE A 72 -3.96 3.98 2.43
CA ILE A 72 -2.68 3.80 1.74
C ILE A 72 -1.98 5.15 1.52
N PRO A 73 -0.68 5.28 1.86
CA PRO A 73 0.12 6.44 1.49
C PRO A 73 0.19 6.64 -0.03
N TYR A 74 -0.13 7.85 -0.50
CA TYR A 74 -0.09 8.21 -1.92
C TYR A 74 0.96 9.29 -2.18
N TRP A 75 1.96 8.97 -3.00
CA TRP A 75 3.04 9.88 -3.37
C TRP A 75 2.59 10.81 -4.50
N THR A 76 2.63 12.11 -4.27
CA THR A 76 2.34 13.14 -5.28
C THR A 76 3.62 13.84 -5.75
N GLN A 77 3.67 14.23 -7.02
CA GLN A 77 4.84 14.90 -7.60
C GLN A 77 5.16 16.25 -6.94
N ASN A 78 4.12 16.95 -6.48
CA ASN A 78 4.18 18.25 -5.83
C ASN A 78 4.47 18.17 -4.32
N ARG A 79 4.86 16.98 -3.81
CA ARG A 79 5.25 16.73 -2.41
C ARG A 79 4.16 17.04 -1.36
N PHE A 80 2.91 17.22 -1.78
CA PHE A 80 1.76 17.22 -0.90
C PHE A 80 1.32 15.77 -0.68
N GLN A 81 2.00 15.10 0.25
CA GLN A 81 1.67 13.74 0.67
C GLN A 81 0.21 13.65 1.10
N LYS A 82 -0.51 12.64 0.61
CA LYS A 82 -1.93 12.41 0.95
C LYS A 82 -2.12 10.97 1.38
N LEU A 83 -3.19 10.76 2.15
CA LEU A 83 -3.75 9.43 2.38
C LEU A 83 -4.88 9.22 1.38
N ALA A 84 -4.86 8.08 0.68
CA ALA A 84 -6.00 7.58 -0.09
C ALA A 84 -6.77 6.56 0.74
N ILE A 85 -8.10 6.49 0.56
CA ILE A 85 -9.03 5.57 1.25
C ILE A 85 -9.83 4.80 0.20
#